data_AF-A0A149QXT6-F1
#
_entry.id   AF-A0A149QXT6-F1
#
_cell.length_a   1.000
_cell.length_b   1.000
_cell.length_c   1.000
_cell.angle_alpha   90.00
_cell.angle_beta   90.00
_cell.angle_gamma   90.00
#
_symmetry.space_group_name_H-M   'P 1'
#
loop_
_entity.id
_entity.type
_entity.pdbx_description
1 polymer ?
#
loop_
_entity_poly.entity_id
_entity_poly.type
_entity_poly.pdbx_seq_one_letter_code
_entity_poly.pdbx_strand_id
1 'polypeptide(L)'
;MFNRLLNAQKHIVIIGLNHSVGRDQNLLEFFGEINDLALPLATKYSFDYIDMSDVLTTEDDLNKDGMFGGAHFDRPVYKALSDRILNLLQPAH
;
A
#
# COMPACT_ATOMS: atom_id res chain seq x y z
N MET A 1 -1.91 0.72 18.29
CA MET A 1 -1.11 -0.20 17.46
C MET A 1 0.25 0.41 17.07
N PHE A 2 0.29 1.64 16.52
CA PHE A 2 1.53 2.32 16.11
C PHE A 2 2.59 2.46 17.23
N ASN A 3 2.20 2.81 18.47
CA ASN A 3 3.14 2.80 19.60
C ASN A 3 3.79 1.43 19.84
N ARG A 4 3.06 0.32 19.59
CA ARG A 4 3.64 -1.03 19.70
C ARG A 4 4.63 -1.31 18.57
N LEU A 5 4.35 -0.83 17.36
CA LEU A 5 5.26 -0.94 16.22
C LEU A 5 6.54 -0.14 16.44
N LEU A 6 6.41 1.11 16.93
CA LEU A 6 7.55 1.95 17.30
C LEU A 6 8.45 1.25 18.32
N ASN A 7 7.83 0.68 19.36
CA ASN A 7 8.56 0.01 20.44
C ASN A 7 9.15 -1.35 20.03
N ALA A 8 8.80 -1.88 18.85
CA ALA A 8 9.33 -3.16 18.37
C ALA A 8 10.79 -3.06 17.90
N GLN A 9 11.34 -1.84 17.78
CA GLN A 9 12.71 -1.57 17.28
C GLN A 9 12.98 -2.21 15.92
N LYS A 10 11.97 -2.19 15.04
CA LYS A 10 12.05 -2.66 13.67
C LYS A 10 11.89 -1.49 12.71
N HIS A 11 12.42 -1.65 11.50
CA HIS A 11 12.04 -0.81 10.37
C HIS A 11 10.59 -1.16 9.98
N ILE A 12 9.72 -0.15 10.00
CA ILE A 12 8.31 -0.30 9.67
C ILE A 12 8.06 0.35 8.30
N VAL A 13 7.52 -0.44 7.38
CA VAL A 13 7.00 0.01 6.09
C VAL A 13 5.50 -0.23 6.11
N ILE A 14 4.71 0.81 5.86
CA ILE A 14 3.26 0.74 5.70
C ILE A 14 2.94 0.80 4.22
N ILE A 15 2.08 -0.11 3.78
CA ILE A 15 1.58 -0.15 2.41
C ILE A 15 0.14 0.35 2.44
N GLY A 16 -0.13 1.42 1.71
CA GLY A 16 -1.48 1.94 1.54
C GLY A 16 -2.39 0.93 0.84
N LEU A 17 -3.69 1.13 0.96
CA LEU A 17 -4.68 0.34 0.23
C LEU A 17 -4.93 0.97 -1.14
N ASN A 18 -5.31 0.15 -2.12
CA ASN A 18 -5.78 0.65 -3.41
C ASN A 18 -7.07 1.45 -3.21
N HIS A 19 -7.11 2.70 -3.64
CA HIS A 19 -8.28 3.57 -3.48
C HIS A 19 -8.74 4.18 -4.81
N SER A 20 -8.15 3.79 -5.93
CA SER A 20 -8.31 4.49 -7.22
C SER A 20 -8.58 3.58 -8.41
N VAL A 21 -8.26 2.28 -8.33
CA VAL A 21 -8.34 1.35 -9.47
C VAL A 21 -9.30 0.21 -9.17
N GLY A 22 -10.39 0.11 -9.92
CA GLY A 22 -11.39 -0.96 -9.78
C GLY A 22 -12.81 -0.43 -9.90
N ARG A 23 -13.79 -1.33 -9.83
CA ARG A 23 -15.20 -0.99 -10.11
C ARG A 23 -16.07 -0.87 -8.86
N ASP A 24 -15.64 -1.43 -7.74
CA ASP A 24 -16.32 -1.28 -6.46
C ASP A 24 -15.94 0.05 -5.79
N GLN A 25 -16.64 1.11 -6.16
CA GLN A 25 -16.35 2.46 -5.67
C GLN A 25 -16.51 2.59 -4.15
N ASN A 26 -17.47 1.88 -3.55
CA ASN A 26 -17.67 1.91 -2.10
C ASN A 26 -16.48 1.31 -1.36
N LEU A 27 -15.93 0.21 -1.89
CA LEU A 27 -14.75 -0.43 -1.31
C LEU A 27 -13.50 0.46 -1.48
N LEU A 28 -13.33 1.07 -2.66
CA LEU A 28 -12.20 1.98 -2.92
C LEU A 28 -12.26 3.25 -2.06
N GLU A 29 -13.46 3.82 -1.85
CA GLU A 29 -13.67 4.96 -0.97
C GLU A 29 -13.31 4.59 0.48
N PHE A 30 -13.78 3.45 0.97
CA PHE A 30 -13.43 2.94 2.30
C PHE A 30 -11.92 2.71 2.45
N PHE A 31 -11.24 2.20 1.42
CA PHE A 31 -9.80 2.08 1.41
C PHE A 31 -9.09 3.44 1.43
N GLY A 32 -9.63 4.44 0.74
CA GLY A 32 -9.20 5.84 0.82
C GLY A 32 -9.30 6.41 2.24
N GLU A 33 -10.43 6.23 2.91
CA GLU A 33 -10.64 6.68 4.30
C GLU A 33 -9.60 6.07 5.26
N ILE A 34 -9.24 4.80 5.07
CA ILE A 34 -8.19 4.14 5.86
C ILE A 34 -6.83 4.80 5.58
N ASN A 35 -6.51 5.07 4.32
CA ASN A 35 -5.24 5.70 3.93
C ASN A 35 -5.12 7.11 4.53
N ASP A 36 -6.19 7.89 4.51
CA ASP A 36 -6.26 9.25 5.09
C ASP A 36 -5.97 9.26 6.60
N LEU A 37 -6.27 8.16 7.30
CA LEU A 37 -5.92 7.98 8.70
C LEU A 37 -4.50 7.44 8.88
N ALA A 38 -4.07 6.53 8.03
CA ALA A 38 -2.79 5.82 8.17
C ALA A 38 -1.58 6.68 7.79
N LEU A 39 -1.67 7.47 6.71
CA LEU A 39 -0.55 8.26 6.20
C LEU A 39 -0.07 9.31 7.23
N PRO A 40 -0.93 10.14 7.85
CA PRO A 40 -0.48 11.09 8.87
C PRO A 40 0.18 10.41 10.07
N LEU A 41 -0.26 9.20 10.43
CA LEU A 41 0.36 8.42 11.48
C LEU A 41 1.73 7.90 11.03
N ALA A 42 1.85 7.33 9.83
CA ALA A 42 3.13 6.90 9.28
C ALA A 42 4.16 8.04 9.30
N THR A 43 3.76 9.23 8.84
CA THR A 43 4.60 10.44 8.89
C THR A 43 4.97 10.84 10.32
N LYS A 44 4.00 10.87 11.24
CA LYS A 44 4.24 11.24 12.65
C LYS A 44 5.26 10.31 13.34
N TYR A 45 5.25 9.03 13.00
CA TYR A 45 6.14 8.03 13.58
C TYR A 45 7.41 7.79 12.74
N SER A 46 7.62 8.56 11.67
CA SER A 46 8.73 8.40 10.72
C SER A 46 8.84 6.98 10.15
N PHE A 47 7.71 6.37 9.86
CA PHE A 47 7.64 5.09 9.13
C PHE A 47 7.62 5.37 7.63
N ASP A 48 8.20 4.46 6.84
CA ASP A 48 8.04 4.54 5.39
C ASP A 48 6.60 4.20 5.01
N TYR A 49 6.11 4.89 3.99
CA TYR A 49 4.79 4.69 3.44
C TYR A 49 4.87 4.51 1.93
N ILE A 50 4.29 3.43 1.43
CA ILE A 50 4.16 3.14 0.00
C ILE A 50 2.69 3.37 -0.37
N ASP A 51 2.42 4.36 -1.22
CA ASP A 51 1.12 4.49 -1.84
C ASP A 51 0.99 3.45 -2.97
N MET A 52 -0.14 2.76 -3.00
CA MET A 52 -0.44 1.79 -4.06
C MET A 52 -0.63 2.47 -5.41
N SER A 53 -1.02 3.75 -5.45
CA SER A 53 -1.16 4.51 -6.71
C SER A 53 0.15 4.63 -7.51
N ASP A 54 1.30 4.46 -6.85
CA ASP A 54 2.61 4.47 -7.49
C ASP A 54 2.95 3.17 -8.24
N VAL A 55 2.24 2.06 -7.96
CA VAL A 55 2.48 0.74 -8.55
C VAL A 55 1.26 0.13 -9.24
N LEU A 56 0.08 0.68 -8.98
CA LEU A 56 -1.20 0.26 -9.52
C LEU A 56 -1.81 1.41 -10.31
N THR A 57 -1.89 1.25 -11.63
CA THR A 57 -2.23 2.37 -12.53
C THR A 57 -3.54 2.17 -13.27
N THR A 58 -3.92 0.93 -13.58
CA THR A 58 -5.09 0.61 -14.39
C THR A 58 -5.78 -0.68 -13.95
N GLU A 59 -7.02 -0.92 -14.39
CA GLU A 59 -7.71 -2.18 -14.10
C GLU A 59 -6.97 -3.42 -14.64
N ASP A 60 -6.11 -3.27 -15.66
CA ASP A 60 -5.30 -4.38 -16.18
C ASP A 60 -4.27 -4.88 -15.17
N ASP A 61 -3.93 -4.06 -14.18
CA ASP A 61 -3.04 -4.38 -13.08
C ASP A 61 -3.74 -5.20 -11.97
N LEU A 62 -5.07 -5.36 -12.06
CA LEU A 62 -5.87 -6.14 -11.10
C LEU A 62 -5.91 -7.63 -11.47
N ASN A 63 -6.08 -8.47 -10.46
CA ASN A 63 -6.27 -9.90 -10.67
C ASN A 63 -7.62 -10.16 -11.36
N LYS A 64 -7.65 -11.10 -12.30
CA LYS A 64 -8.86 -11.49 -13.05
C LYS A 64 -9.58 -12.65 -12.37
N ASP A 65 -9.79 -12.53 -11.06
CA ASP A 65 -10.36 -13.58 -10.20
C ASP A 65 -11.89 -13.49 -10.04
N GLY A 66 -12.55 -12.61 -10.80
CA GLY A 66 -13.98 -12.37 -10.70
C GLY A 66 -14.37 -11.43 -9.56
N MET A 67 -13.40 -10.94 -8.77
CA MET A 67 -13.62 -9.87 -7.80
C MET A 67 -13.42 -8.51 -8.49
N PHE A 68 -14.48 -7.72 -8.58
CA PHE A 68 -14.42 -6.39 -9.22
C PHE A 68 -13.86 -5.29 -8.31
N GLY A 69 -13.46 -5.65 -7.09
CA GLY A 69 -13.19 -4.72 -5.99
C GLY A 69 -11.75 -4.26 -5.82
N GLY A 70 -10.85 -4.56 -6.76
CA GLY A 70 -9.47 -4.06 -6.69
C GLY A 70 -8.67 -4.54 -5.46
N ALA A 71 -9.11 -5.62 -4.81
CA ALA A 71 -8.50 -6.16 -3.59
C ALA A 71 -7.29 -7.07 -3.87
N HIS A 72 -7.22 -7.65 -5.07
CA HIS A 72 -6.12 -8.50 -5.51
C HIS A 72 -5.50 -7.95 -6.79
N PHE A 73 -4.18 -8.05 -6.89
CA PHE A 73 -3.40 -7.50 -7.98
C PHE A 73 -2.83 -8.61 -8.86
N ASP A 74 -2.49 -8.29 -10.10
CA ASP A 74 -1.72 -9.22 -10.94
C ASP A 74 -0.26 -9.28 -10.46
N ARG A 75 0.45 -10.33 -10.84
CA ARG A 75 1.86 -10.59 -10.48
C ARG A 75 2.80 -9.42 -10.72
N PRO A 76 2.70 -8.63 -11.83
CA PRO A 76 3.58 -7.50 -12.04
C PRO A 76 3.51 -6.45 -10.92
N VAL A 77 2.32 -6.20 -10.37
CA VAL A 77 2.14 -5.26 -9.25
C VAL A 77 2.80 -5.77 -7.98
N TYR A 78 2.62 -7.05 -7.65
CA TYR A 78 3.31 -7.66 -6.51
C TYR A 78 4.83 -7.60 -6.65
N LYS A 79 5.35 -7.78 -7.86
CA LYS A 79 6.79 -7.62 -8.13
C LYS A 79 7.22 -6.16 -7.92
N ALA A 80 6.53 -5.19 -8.51
CA ALA A 80 6.87 -3.78 -8.38
C ALA A 80 6.85 -3.31 -6.92
N LEU A 81 5.83 -3.73 -6.16
CA LEU A 81 5.72 -3.48 -4.72
C LEU A 81 6.88 -4.11 -3.95
N SER A 82 7.23 -5.37 -4.25
CA SER A 82 8.35 -6.07 -3.60
C SER A 82 9.69 -5.39 -3.88
N ASP A 83 9.94 -4.99 -5.14
CA ASP A 83 11.15 -4.27 -5.52
C ASP A 83 11.26 -2.93 -4.77
N ARG A 84 10.13 -2.23 -4.60
CA ARG A 84 10.10 -0.96 -3.87
C ARG A 84 10.36 -1.12 -2.38
N ILE A 85 9.80 -2.15 -1.75
CA ILE A 85 10.11 -2.50 -0.36
C ILE A 85 11.62 -2.80 -0.22
N LEU A 86 12.19 -3.59 -1.13
CA LEU A 86 13.61 -3.93 -1.10
C LEU A 86 14.49 -2.68 -1.23
N ASN A 87 14.13 -1.72 -2.08
CA ASN A 87 14.87 -0.46 -2.24
C ASN A 87 14.87 0.40 -0.97
N LEU A 88 13.81 0.36 -0.17
CA LEU A 88 13.75 1.06 1.13
C LEU A 88 14.65 0.41 2.19
N LEU A 89 14.89 -0.89 2.08
CA LEU A 89 15.70 -1.65 3.03
C LEU A 89 17.20 -1.62 2.73
N GLN A 90 17.59 -1.18 1.52
CA GLN A 90 19.00 -1.07 1.16
C GLN A 90 19.63 0.16 1.85
N PRO A 91 20.84 0.03 2.41
CA PRO A 91 21.57 1.20 2.91
C PRO A 91 21.82 2.19 1.78
N ALA A 92 21.58 3.48 2.00
CA ALA A 92 22.05 4.52 1.09
C ALA A 92 23.58 4.37 0.94
N HIS A 93 24.02 4.06 -0.28
CA HIS A 93 25.44 3.96 -0.65
C HIS A 93 26.14 5.32 -0.61
#